data_AF-A0A376VEU3-F1
#
_entry.id   AF-A0A376VEU3-F1
#
_cell.length_a   1.000
_cell.length_b   1.000
_cell.length_c   1.000
_cell.angle_alpha   90.00
_cell.angle_beta   90.00
_cell.angle_gamma   90.00
#
_symmetry.space_group_name_H-M   'P 1'
#
loop_
_entity.id
_entity.type
_entity.pdbx_description
1 polymer ?
#
loop_
_entity_poly.entity_id
_entity_poly.type
_entity_poly.pdbx_seq_one_letter_code
_entity_poly.pdbx_strand_id
1 'polypeptide(L)'
;MRMTARNRLHSLLDEGSLVELGSELEPKDVLKFRDSKKYKDRLASAQKETGEKDALVVMKGTLYGMPVVAAAFEFAFMGGSMGSVVGARFVRAVEQALEDNCPLICFSASGGARMQEALMSLMQMAKTSAALAKMQERGLPYISVLTDPTMGGVSASFAMLGDLNIAEPKALIGFAGPRVIEQTVREKLPPGFQRSEFLIEKGAIDMIVRRPEMRLKLASILAKLMNLPAPNPEAPREGVVVPPVPDQEPEA
;
A
#
# COMPACT_ATOMS: atom_id res chain seq x y z
N MET A 1 -4.16 15.01 10.19
CA MET A 1 -5.36 14.70 9.38
C MET A 1 -5.04 13.53 8.45
N ARG A 2 -5.96 12.57 8.23
CA ARG A 2 -5.73 11.47 7.28
C ARG A 2 -5.85 11.97 5.83
N MET A 3 -5.13 11.34 4.93
CA MET A 3 -5.12 11.66 3.49
C MET A 3 -5.72 10.47 2.77
N THR A 4 -6.63 10.72 1.83
CA THR A 4 -7.27 9.68 1.02
C THR A 4 -6.24 8.98 0.12
N ALA A 5 -6.54 7.76 -0.30
CA ALA A 5 -5.66 6.97 -1.17
C ALA A 5 -5.32 7.74 -2.46
N ARG A 6 -6.35 8.27 -3.12
CA ARG A 6 -6.23 8.97 -4.40
C ARG A 6 -5.41 10.25 -4.28
N ASN A 7 -5.68 11.08 -3.27
CA ASN A 7 -4.89 12.30 -3.03
C ASN A 7 -3.42 11.95 -2.80
N ARG A 8 -3.15 10.86 -2.07
CA ARG A 8 -1.79 10.42 -1.78
C ARG A 8 -1.04 10.04 -3.06
N LEU A 9 -1.65 9.25 -3.93
CA LEU A 9 -1.06 8.86 -5.21
C LEU A 9 -0.86 10.07 -6.13
N HIS A 10 -1.83 10.98 -6.23
CA HIS A 10 -1.68 12.23 -7.01
C HIS A 10 -0.60 13.15 -6.46
N SER A 11 -0.42 13.21 -5.12
CA SER A 11 0.65 14.00 -4.53
C SER A 11 2.04 13.40 -4.71
N LEU A 12 2.10 12.07 -4.94
CA LEU A 12 3.33 11.31 -5.08
C LEU A 12 3.81 11.26 -6.53
N LEU A 13 2.93 10.98 -7.49
CA LEU A 13 3.28 10.75 -8.90
C LEU A 13 3.30 12.06 -9.70
N ASP A 14 3.97 12.06 -10.85
CA ASP A 14 4.01 13.20 -11.76
C ASP A 14 2.64 13.39 -12.44
N GLU A 15 2.21 14.63 -12.60
CA GLU A 15 0.94 14.98 -13.20
C GLU A 15 0.87 14.52 -14.66
N GLY A 16 -0.27 13.96 -15.08
CA GLY A 16 -0.45 13.45 -16.45
C GLY A 16 0.17 12.08 -16.74
N SER A 17 0.94 11.48 -15.80
CA SER A 17 1.52 10.14 -15.97
C SER A 17 0.64 8.99 -15.49
N LEU A 18 -0.42 9.29 -14.73
CA LEU A 18 -1.12 8.30 -13.91
C LEU A 18 -2.07 7.42 -14.73
N VAL A 19 -1.94 6.11 -14.57
CA VAL A 19 -2.89 5.11 -15.08
C VAL A 19 -3.32 4.21 -13.93
N GLU A 20 -4.63 4.19 -13.63
CA GLU A 20 -5.19 3.34 -12.57
C GLU A 20 -5.26 1.87 -12.99
N LEU A 21 -4.89 0.97 -12.07
CA LEU A 21 -4.81 -0.48 -12.31
C LEU A 21 -5.81 -1.23 -11.41
N GLY A 22 -6.45 -2.26 -11.94
CA GLY A 22 -7.36 -3.12 -11.17
C GLY A 22 -8.67 -2.42 -10.77
N SER A 23 -9.05 -1.34 -11.46
CA SER A 23 -10.28 -0.58 -11.22
C SER A 23 -11.55 -1.37 -11.57
N GLU A 24 -11.41 -2.43 -12.38
CA GLU A 24 -12.46 -3.40 -12.70
C GLU A 24 -12.75 -4.38 -11.57
N LEU A 25 -11.85 -4.53 -10.60
CA LEU A 25 -12.00 -5.49 -9.49
C LEU A 25 -12.94 -4.94 -8.41
N GLU A 26 -13.93 -5.75 -8.04
CA GLU A 26 -14.96 -5.43 -7.05
C GLU A 26 -15.21 -6.59 -6.06
N PRO A 27 -15.51 -6.28 -4.79
CA PRO A 27 -15.68 -7.28 -3.76
C PRO A 27 -16.99 -8.07 -3.95
N LYS A 28 -16.93 -9.37 -3.68
CA LYS A 28 -18.08 -10.28 -3.78
C LYS A 28 -18.37 -10.89 -2.42
N ASP A 29 -19.64 -10.87 -2.01
CA ASP A 29 -20.10 -11.53 -0.78
C ASP A 29 -20.32 -13.03 -1.00
N VAL A 30 -19.23 -13.77 -1.15
CA VAL A 30 -19.25 -15.23 -1.40
C VAL A 30 -19.83 -15.99 -0.21
N LEU A 31 -19.55 -15.51 1.01
CA LEU A 31 -19.99 -16.15 2.25
C LEU A 31 -21.43 -15.80 2.64
N LYS A 32 -22.08 -14.87 1.92
CA LYS A 32 -23.38 -14.27 2.30
C LYS A 32 -23.35 -13.76 3.75
N PHE A 33 -22.24 -13.14 4.12
CA PHE A 33 -21.91 -12.83 5.50
C PHE A 33 -22.87 -11.80 6.08
N ARG A 34 -23.30 -12.03 7.33
CA ARG A 34 -24.16 -11.13 8.07
C ARG A 34 -23.76 -11.08 9.54
N ASP A 35 -23.56 -9.86 10.02
CA ASP A 35 -23.53 -9.54 11.44
C ASP A 35 -24.74 -8.64 11.77
N SER A 36 -24.54 -7.60 12.60
CA SER A 36 -25.43 -6.43 12.69
C SER A 36 -25.93 -5.87 11.34
N LYS A 37 -25.13 -5.98 10.27
CA LYS A 37 -25.45 -5.58 8.89
C LYS A 37 -25.02 -6.68 7.92
N LYS A 38 -25.67 -6.76 6.76
CA LYS A 38 -25.21 -7.64 5.67
C LYS A 38 -23.91 -7.08 5.08
N TYR A 39 -22.99 -7.93 4.66
CA TYR A 39 -21.73 -7.48 4.08
C TYR A 39 -21.93 -6.63 2.82
N LYS A 40 -22.86 -7.04 1.93
CA LYS A 40 -23.24 -6.26 0.74
C LYS A 40 -23.65 -4.81 1.07
N ASP A 41 -24.38 -4.60 2.17
CA ASP A 41 -24.82 -3.25 2.58
C ASP A 41 -23.65 -2.42 3.10
N ARG A 42 -22.70 -3.05 3.80
CA ARG A 42 -21.45 -2.39 4.25
C ARG A 42 -20.60 -1.96 3.06
N LEU A 43 -20.48 -2.81 2.03
CA LEU A 43 -19.79 -2.50 0.79
C LEU A 43 -20.42 -1.31 0.08
N ALA A 44 -21.74 -1.33 -0.14
CA ALA A 44 -22.44 -0.24 -0.79
C ALA A 44 -22.31 1.09 -0.02
N SER A 45 -22.37 1.06 1.32
CA SER A 45 -22.15 2.25 2.16
C SER A 45 -20.73 2.79 1.99
N ALA A 46 -19.71 1.93 2.11
CA ALA A 46 -18.32 2.33 1.98
C ALA A 46 -18.01 2.89 0.60
N GLN A 47 -18.49 2.24 -0.48
CA GLN A 47 -18.35 2.73 -1.85
C GLN A 47 -19.00 4.09 -2.06
N LYS A 48 -20.18 4.32 -1.47
CA LYS A 48 -20.87 5.62 -1.53
C LYS A 48 -20.13 6.69 -0.75
N GLU A 49 -19.58 6.35 0.41
CA GLU A 49 -18.88 7.29 1.29
C GLU A 49 -17.52 7.72 0.74
N THR A 50 -16.77 6.79 0.12
CA THR A 50 -15.41 7.07 -0.35
C THR A 50 -15.33 7.36 -1.85
N GLY A 51 -16.29 6.89 -2.64
CA GLY A 51 -16.21 6.86 -4.10
C GLY A 51 -15.28 5.77 -4.65
N GLU A 52 -14.66 4.97 -3.79
CA GLU A 52 -13.73 3.91 -4.18
C GLU A 52 -14.44 2.55 -4.20
N LYS A 53 -14.05 1.67 -5.12
CA LYS A 53 -14.64 0.32 -5.23
C LYS A 53 -14.20 -0.64 -4.12
N ASP A 54 -12.99 -0.45 -3.60
CA ASP A 54 -12.42 -1.21 -2.48
C ASP A 54 -11.31 -0.38 -1.78
N ALA A 55 -10.69 -0.93 -0.75
CA ALA A 55 -9.77 -0.27 0.18
C ALA A 55 -8.34 -0.06 -0.33
N LEU A 56 -8.00 -0.44 -1.56
CA LEU A 56 -6.68 -0.22 -2.14
C LEU A 56 -6.81 0.37 -3.54
N VAL A 57 -6.18 1.53 -3.76
CA VAL A 57 -6.04 2.14 -5.08
C VAL A 57 -4.62 1.87 -5.58
N VAL A 58 -4.48 1.52 -6.85
CA VAL A 58 -3.19 1.24 -7.48
C VAL A 58 -3.08 2.05 -8.75
N MET A 59 -1.95 2.72 -8.93
CA MET A 59 -1.65 3.50 -10.13
C MET A 59 -0.22 3.22 -10.58
N LYS A 60 -0.02 3.10 -11.89
CA LYS A 60 1.31 3.31 -12.48
C LYS A 60 1.46 4.76 -12.91
N GLY A 61 2.70 5.23 -12.94
CA GLY A 61 3.04 6.57 -13.41
C GLY A 61 4.53 6.80 -13.29
N THR A 62 4.93 8.07 -13.21
CA THR A 62 6.33 8.45 -12.99
C THR A 62 6.51 9.20 -11.68
N LEU A 63 7.69 9.09 -11.09
CA LEU A 63 8.13 9.84 -9.91
C LEU A 63 9.45 10.53 -10.24
N TYR A 64 9.40 11.84 -10.53
CA TYR A 64 10.53 12.56 -11.11
C TYR A 64 11.04 11.91 -12.41
N GLY A 65 10.09 11.54 -13.29
CA GLY A 65 10.37 10.89 -14.58
C GLY A 65 10.74 9.41 -14.52
N MET A 66 11.06 8.87 -13.35
CA MET A 66 11.31 7.43 -13.15
C MET A 66 9.97 6.67 -13.15
N PRO A 67 9.78 5.63 -14.00
CA PRO A 67 8.60 4.77 -13.94
C PRO A 67 8.48 4.12 -12.56
N VAL A 68 7.29 4.13 -11.98
CA VAL A 68 6.99 3.48 -10.70
C VAL A 68 5.55 2.96 -10.69
N VAL A 69 5.31 1.89 -9.93
CA VAL A 69 3.96 1.52 -9.50
C VAL A 69 3.77 1.94 -8.05
N ALA A 70 2.62 2.55 -7.75
CA ALA A 70 2.27 2.99 -6.40
C ALA A 70 0.88 2.51 -6.00
N ALA A 71 0.77 2.00 -4.78
CA ALA A 71 -0.47 1.57 -4.15
C ALA A 71 -0.73 2.37 -2.87
N ALA A 72 -1.99 2.73 -2.61
CA ALA A 72 -2.36 3.43 -1.38
C ALA A 72 -3.69 2.91 -0.84
N PHE A 73 -3.73 2.69 0.47
CA PHE A 73 -4.94 2.27 1.16
C PHE A 73 -5.91 3.44 1.37
N GLU A 74 -7.21 3.17 1.17
CA GLU A 74 -8.30 4.04 1.56
C GLU A 74 -8.85 3.58 2.91
N PHE A 75 -8.37 4.18 4.00
CA PHE A 75 -8.78 3.78 5.35
C PHE A 75 -10.26 4.04 5.62
N ALA A 76 -10.87 5.03 4.98
CA ALA A 76 -12.31 5.27 5.12
C ALA A 76 -13.15 4.10 4.57
N PHE A 77 -12.59 3.32 3.62
CA PHE A 77 -13.23 2.11 3.13
C PHE A 77 -13.10 0.98 4.14
N MET A 78 -14.10 0.82 5.01
CA MET A 78 -14.16 -0.27 5.99
C MET A 78 -12.88 -0.42 6.83
N GLY A 79 -12.29 0.69 7.27
CA GLY A 79 -11.06 0.70 8.06
C GLY A 79 -9.82 0.26 7.29
N GLY A 80 -9.83 0.38 5.96
CA GLY A 80 -8.75 -0.10 5.10
C GLY A 80 -8.54 -1.62 5.21
N SER A 81 -9.57 -2.37 5.59
CA SER A 81 -9.42 -3.79 5.88
C SER A 81 -9.08 -4.58 4.62
N MET A 82 -8.13 -5.50 4.72
CA MET A 82 -7.67 -6.32 3.59
C MET A 82 -8.65 -7.46 3.33
N GLY A 83 -9.40 -7.36 2.23
CA GLY A 83 -10.18 -8.45 1.63
C GLY A 83 -9.56 -8.92 0.31
N SER A 84 -10.28 -9.78 -0.42
CA SER A 84 -9.82 -10.43 -1.65
C SER A 84 -9.41 -9.44 -2.74
N VAL A 85 -10.12 -8.31 -2.85
CA VAL A 85 -9.81 -7.27 -3.84
C VAL A 85 -8.54 -6.51 -3.48
N VAL A 86 -8.29 -6.19 -2.21
CA VAL A 86 -7.02 -5.59 -1.77
C VAL A 86 -5.85 -6.49 -2.16
N GLY A 87 -5.94 -7.78 -1.85
CA GLY A 87 -4.89 -8.73 -2.23
C GLY A 87 -4.74 -8.89 -3.75
N ALA A 88 -5.85 -8.91 -4.50
CA ALA A 88 -5.81 -8.96 -5.97
C ALA A 88 -5.20 -7.70 -6.60
N ARG A 89 -5.57 -6.51 -6.14
CA ARG A 89 -5.00 -5.23 -6.61
C ARG A 89 -3.54 -5.09 -6.26
N PHE A 90 -3.13 -5.52 -5.07
CA PHE A 90 -1.71 -5.53 -4.69
C PHE A 90 -0.90 -6.48 -5.58
N VAL A 91 -1.40 -7.69 -5.85
CA VAL A 91 -0.75 -8.59 -6.82
C VAL A 91 -0.68 -7.97 -8.21
N ARG A 92 -1.76 -7.31 -8.68
CA ARG A 92 -1.74 -6.58 -9.95
C ARG A 92 -0.69 -5.47 -9.98
N ALA A 93 -0.47 -4.79 -8.86
CA ALA A 93 0.59 -3.79 -8.71
C ALA A 93 1.98 -4.41 -8.88
N VAL A 94 2.22 -5.55 -8.24
CA VAL A 94 3.48 -6.30 -8.36
C VAL A 94 3.69 -6.81 -9.78
N GLU A 95 2.67 -7.39 -10.40
CA GLU A 95 2.72 -7.86 -11.78
C GLU A 95 3.06 -6.73 -12.75
N GLN A 96 2.43 -5.56 -12.59
CA GLN A 96 2.76 -4.39 -13.42
C GLN A 96 4.19 -3.90 -13.16
N ALA A 97 4.64 -3.88 -11.90
CA ALA A 97 6.00 -3.47 -11.56
C ALA A 97 7.05 -4.41 -12.20
N LEU A 98 6.77 -5.72 -12.21
CA LEU A 98 7.58 -6.73 -12.89
C LEU A 98 7.57 -6.55 -14.42
N GLU A 99 6.40 -6.29 -15.02
CA GLU A 99 6.23 -6.05 -16.46
C GLU A 99 6.98 -4.79 -16.91
N ASP A 100 6.79 -3.69 -16.20
CA ASP A 100 7.40 -2.38 -16.51
C ASP A 100 8.87 -2.31 -16.02
N ASN A 101 9.37 -3.36 -15.37
CA ASN A 101 10.69 -3.44 -14.74
C ASN A 101 11.02 -2.21 -13.86
N CYS A 102 10.08 -1.86 -12.99
CA CYS A 102 10.13 -0.65 -12.18
C CYS A 102 9.82 -0.94 -10.69
N PRO A 103 10.18 -0.03 -9.76
CA PRO A 103 9.94 -0.24 -8.34
C PRO A 103 8.47 -0.07 -7.94
N LEU A 104 8.13 -0.62 -6.77
CA LEU A 104 6.80 -0.57 -6.16
C LEU A 104 6.85 0.20 -4.85
N ILE A 105 5.88 1.09 -4.65
CA ILE A 105 5.67 1.81 -3.38
C ILE A 105 4.28 1.48 -2.86
N CYS A 106 4.15 1.10 -1.58
CA CYS A 106 2.82 0.86 -0.98
C CYS A 106 2.62 1.67 0.30
N PHE A 107 1.61 2.55 0.30
CA PHE A 107 1.16 3.27 1.49
C PHE A 107 0.10 2.46 2.22
N SER A 108 0.52 1.78 3.29
CA SER A 108 -0.35 0.94 4.10
C SER A 108 -1.14 1.77 5.12
N ALA A 109 -2.45 1.54 5.17
CA ALA A 109 -3.37 2.10 6.15
C ALA A 109 -4.50 1.09 6.38
N SER A 110 -4.42 0.28 7.43
CA SER A 110 -5.36 -0.81 7.66
C SER A 110 -5.59 -1.10 9.13
N GLY A 111 -6.84 -1.40 9.47
CA GLY A 111 -7.23 -2.01 10.74
C GLY A 111 -6.98 -3.52 10.81
N GLY A 112 -6.57 -4.16 9.70
CA GLY A 112 -6.27 -5.60 9.64
C GLY A 112 -7.05 -6.33 8.54
N ALA A 113 -7.31 -7.62 8.77
CA ALA A 113 -8.03 -8.47 7.82
C ALA A 113 -9.53 -8.12 7.76
N ARG A 114 -10.15 -8.25 6.57
CA ARG A 114 -11.59 -8.05 6.40
C ARG A 114 -12.35 -9.27 6.90
N MET A 115 -12.83 -9.21 8.13
CA MET A 115 -13.49 -10.33 8.81
C MET A 115 -14.67 -10.91 8.01
N GLN A 116 -15.37 -10.08 7.23
CA GLN A 116 -16.53 -10.49 6.43
C GLN A 116 -16.18 -11.48 5.32
N GLU A 117 -14.91 -11.56 4.91
CA GLU A 117 -14.43 -12.56 3.93
C GLU A 117 -13.60 -13.68 4.59
N ALA A 118 -13.45 -13.65 5.93
CA ALA A 118 -12.84 -14.69 6.76
C ALA A 118 -11.53 -15.28 6.18
N LEU A 119 -11.53 -16.58 5.86
CA LEU A 119 -10.36 -17.30 5.32
C LEU A 119 -9.82 -16.66 4.04
N MET A 120 -10.67 -16.09 3.19
CA MET A 120 -10.23 -15.43 1.96
C MET A 120 -9.36 -14.21 2.27
N SER A 121 -9.73 -13.42 3.30
CA SER A 121 -8.90 -12.31 3.79
C SER A 121 -7.58 -12.78 4.37
N LEU A 122 -7.57 -13.87 5.13
CA LEU A 122 -6.34 -14.44 5.70
C LEU A 122 -5.39 -14.87 4.57
N MET A 123 -5.91 -15.58 3.56
CA MET A 123 -5.10 -16.06 2.43
C MET A 123 -4.50 -14.93 1.60
N GLN A 124 -5.04 -13.71 1.66
CA GLN A 124 -4.42 -12.58 0.98
C GLN A 124 -3.02 -12.28 1.52
N MET A 125 -2.75 -12.52 2.81
CA MET A 125 -1.40 -12.36 3.38
C MET A 125 -0.37 -13.20 2.62
N ALA A 126 -0.65 -14.51 2.47
CA ALA A 126 0.22 -15.41 1.75
C ALA A 126 0.33 -15.04 0.27
N LYS A 127 -0.81 -14.69 -0.37
CA LYS A 127 -0.87 -14.30 -1.79
C LYS A 127 0.02 -13.09 -2.08
N THR A 128 -0.08 -12.03 -1.27
CA THR A 128 0.72 -10.81 -1.47
C THR A 128 2.19 -11.02 -1.17
N SER A 129 2.52 -11.81 -0.14
CA SER A 129 3.92 -12.14 0.18
C SER A 129 4.57 -12.97 -0.93
N ALA A 130 3.84 -13.94 -1.50
CA ALA A 130 4.32 -14.71 -2.65
C ALA A 130 4.55 -13.86 -3.89
N ALA A 131 3.74 -12.82 -4.11
CA ALA A 131 3.98 -11.86 -5.19
C ALA A 131 5.26 -11.05 -4.94
N LEU A 132 5.47 -10.53 -3.72
CA LEU A 132 6.70 -9.81 -3.38
C LEU A 132 7.95 -10.68 -3.51
N ALA A 133 7.88 -11.97 -3.20
CA ALA A 133 9.01 -12.89 -3.40
C ALA A 133 9.45 -12.92 -4.87
N LYS A 134 8.52 -12.89 -5.83
CA LYS A 134 8.85 -12.80 -7.27
C LYS A 134 9.54 -11.47 -7.63
N MET A 135 9.12 -10.39 -6.98
CA MET A 135 9.73 -9.07 -7.17
C MET A 135 11.16 -9.03 -6.62
N GLN A 136 11.38 -9.64 -5.47
CA GLN A 136 12.70 -9.82 -4.87
C GLN A 136 13.62 -10.68 -5.75
N GLU A 137 13.13 -11.78 -6.32
CA GLU A 137 13.88 -12.62 -7.28
C GLU A 137 14.30 -11.84 -8.53
N ARG A 138 13.49 -10.87 -8.97
CA ARG A 138 13.82 -9.97 -10.08
C ARG A 138 14.80 -8.85 -9.68
N GLY A 139 15.03 -8.64 -8.38
CA GLY A 139 15.86 -7.55 -7.86
C GLY A 139 15.23 -6.17 -8.00
N LEU A 140 13.89 -6.07 -8.05
CA LEU A 140 13.20 -4.79 -8.12
C LEU A 140 12.85 -4.27 -6.71
N PRO A 141 13.11 -2.99 -6.39
CA PRO A 141 12.84 -2.44 -5.07
C PRO A 141 11.36 -2.34 -4.73
N TYR A 142 11.01 -2.79 -3.52
CA TYR A 142 9.72 -2.54 -2.89
C TYR A 142 9.89 -1.69 -1.63
N ILE A 143 9.28 -0.50 -1.61
CA ILE A 143 9.23 0.36 -0.42
C ILE A 143 7.85 0.31 0.21
N SER A 144 7.79 -0.12 1.47
CA SER A 144 6.58 -0.04 2.29
C SER A 144 6.55 1.27 3.07
N VAL A 145 5.48 2.03 2.91
CA VAL A 145 5.22 3.26 3.67
C VAL A 145 4.06 3.03 4.63
N LEU A 146 4.39 2.91 5.91
CA LEU A 146 3.49 2.64 7.03
C LEU A 146 2.83 3.93 7.50
N THR A 147 1.50 4.01 7.34
CA THR A 147 0.72 5.19 7.75
C THR A 147 -0.26 4.84 8.88
N ASP A 148 -0.87 5.87 9.49
CA ASP A 148 -1.73 5.71 10.66
C ASP A 148 -3.16 5.25 10.32
N PRO A 149 -3.63 4.08 10.80
CA PRO A 149 -2.88 2.99 11.43
C PRO A 149 -2.49 1.88 10.42
N THR A 150 -1.48 1.07 10.72
CA THR A 150 -1.15 -0.17 9.97
C THR A 150 -1.15 -1.37 10.90
N MET A 151 -2.22 -2.17 10.86
CA MET A 151 -2.50 -3.18 11.87
C MET A 151 -2.71 -4.59 11.32
N GLY A 152 -2.65 -5.58 12.21
CA GLY A 152 -3.15 -6.93 11.97
C GLY A 152 -2.46 -7.64 10.82
N GLY A 153 -3.25 -8.37 10.02
CA GLY A 153 -2.73 -9.16 8.90
C GLY A 153 -1.95 -8.34 7.87
N VAL A 154 -2.27 -7.05 7.67
CA VAL A 154 -1.50 -6.18 6.77
C VAL A 154 -0.10 -5.92 7.32
N SER A 155 0.01 -5.55 8.60
CA SER A 155 1.32 -5.39 9.27
C SER A 155 2.13 -6.69 9.33
N ALA A 156 1.48 -7.85 9.43
CA ALA A 156 2.13 -9.16 9.47
C ALA A 156 2.33 -9.79 8.09
N SER A 157 2.17 -9.02 7.01
CA SER A 157 2.42 -9.46 5.64
C SER A 157 3.17 -8.36 4.88
N PHE A 158 2.73 -8.01 3.68
CA PHE A 158 3.48 -7.16 2.75
C PHE A 158 3.91 -5.80 3.35
N ALA A 159 3.17 -5.24 4.31
CA ALA A 159 3.54 -3.94 4.88
C ALA A 159 4.87 -3.96 5.67
N MET A 160 5.36 -5.12 6.11
CA MET A 160 6.67 -5.26 6.78
C MET A 160 7.70 -6.04 5.94
N LEU A 161 7.39 -6.28 4.65
CA LEU A 161 8.27 -6.99 3.72
C LEU A 161 8.91 -6.05 2.69
N GLY A 162 8.95 -4.74 2.97
CA GLY A 162 9.71 -3.79 2.16
C GLY A 162 11.21 -4.05 2.24
N ASP A 163 11.93 -3.79 1.16
CA ASP A 163 13.38 -3.60 1.21
C ASP A 163 13.72 -2.41 2.14
N LEU A 164 12.80 -1.45 2.20
CA LEU A 164 12.76 -0.40 3.21
C LEU A 164 11.33 -0.23 3.75
N ASN A 165 11.21 -0.21 5.07
CA ASN A 165 10.01 0.09 5.82
C ASN A 165 10.11 1.53 6.36
N ILE A 166 9.34 2.43 5.75
CA ILE A 166 9.28 3.86 6.09
C ILE A 166 7.99 4.13 6.84
N ALA A 167 8.02 4.94 7.91
CA ALA A 167 6.80 5.36 8.58
C ALA A 167 6.57 6.88 8.53
N GLU A 168 5.30 7.30 8.60
CA GLU A 168 4.97 8.69 8.94
C GLU A 168 5.13 8.94 10.46
N PRO A 169 5.44 10.18 10.89
CA PRO A 169 5.53 10.51 12.31
C PRO A 169 4.24 10.15 13.07
N LYS A 170 4.42 9.60 14.28
CA LYS A 170 3.36 9.16 15.20
C LYS A 170 2.41 8.09 14.63
N ALA A 171 2.74 7.44 13.52
CA ALA A 171 1.90 6.39 12.95
C ALA A 171 1.79 5.21 13.91
N LEU A 172 0.57 4.72 14.17
CA LEU A 172 0.34 3.55 15.00
C LEU A 172 0.42 2.27 14.15
N ILE A 173 1.40 1.41 14.43
CA ILE A 173 1.71 0.24 13.61
C ILE A 173 1.95 -0.97 14.50
N GLY A 174 1.32 -2.10 14.19
CA GLY A 174 1.58 -3.35 14.90
C GLY A 174 0.57 -4.46 14.65
N PHE A 175 0.91 -5.69 15.06
CA PHE A 175 0.05 -6.84 14.80
C PHE A 175 -1.28 -6.79 15.58
N ALA A 176 -1.22 -6.60 16.90
CA ALA A 176 -2.39 -6.48 17.75
C ALA A 176 -2.56 -5.03 18.21
N GLY A 177 -3.80 -4.55 18.32
CA GLY A 177 -4.05 -3.20 18.82
C GLY A 177 -3.69 -3.06 20.31
N PRO A 178 -3.29 -1.87 20.78
CA PRO A 178 -2.85 -1.65 22.18
C PRO A 178 -3.84 -2.17 23.21
N ARG A 179 -5.13 -1.92 22.99
CA ARG A 179 -6.22 -2.37 23.87
C ARG A 179 -6.28 -3.89 24.05
N VAL A 180 -6.06 -4.64 22.96
CA VAL A 180 -6.09 -6.11 23.00
C VAL A 180 -4.89 -6.63 23.79
N ILE A 181 -3.73 -6.00 23.62
CA ILE A 181 -2.51 -6.36 24.34
C ILE A 181 -2.69 -6.09 25.83
N GLU A 182 -3.10 -4.87 26.24
CA GLU A 182 -3.32 -4.50 27.64
C GLU A 182 -4.30 -5.44 28.35
N GLN A 183 -5.38 -5.85 27.68
CA GLN A 183 -6.34 -6.80 28.23
C GLN A 183 -5.75 -8.19 28.44
N THR A 184 -4.81 -8.59 27.59
CA THR A 184 -4.18 -9.93 27.63
C THR A 184 -3.08 -9.98 28.68
N VAL A 185 -2.18 -8.99 28.68
CA VAL A 185 -1.03 -8.93 29.60
C VAL A 185 -1.37 -8.33 30.96
N ARG A 186 -2.52 -7.64 31.07
CA ARG A 186 -3.01 -6.95 32.28
C ARG A 186 -2.04 -5.90 32.83
N GLU A 187 -1.23 -5.31 31.96
CA GLU A 187 -0.30 -4.22 32.25
C GLU A 187 -0.57 -3.03 31.34
N LYS A 188 -0.16 -1.83 31.79
CA LYS A 188 -0.21 -0.63 30.95
C LYS A 188 0.95 -0.62 29.98
N LEU A 189 0.68 -0.26 28.74
CA LEU A 189 1.73 -0.17 27.74
C LEU A 189 2.57 1.11 27.93
N PRO A 190 3.87 1.07 27.61
CA PRO A 190 4.72 2.26 27.66
C PRO A 190 4.16 3.42 26.81
N PRO A 191 4.44 4.68 27.18
CA PRO A 191 4.11 5.82 26.35
C PRO A 191 4.69 5.67 24.94
N GLY A 192 3.89 5.94 23.91
CA GLY A 192 4.33 5.82 22.52
C GLY A 192 4.46 4.39 22.00
N PHE A 193 4.04 3.36 22.76
CA PHE A 193 4.03 1.98 22.27
C PHE A 193 3.35 1.87 20.89
N GLN A 194 3.97 1.12 19.98
CA GLN A 194 3.56 0.95 18.57
C GLN A 194 3.55 2.23 17.72
N ARG A 195 4.03 3.38 18.23
CA ARG A 195 4.26 4.56 17.39
C ARG A 195 5.51 4.39 16.57
N SER A 196 5.58 5.05 15.42
CA SER A 196 6.77 5.06 14.56
C SER A 196 8.08 5.34 15.33
N GLU A 197 8.05 6.28 16.28
CA GLU A 197 9.21 6.65 17.11
C GLU A 197 9.64 5.51 18.03
N PHE A 198 8.69 4.73 18.56
CA PHE A 198 9.00 3.53 19.32
C PHE A 198 9.53 2.42 18.42
N LEU A 199 8.99 2.27 17.21
CA LEU A 199 9.35 1.19 16.29
C LEU A 199 10.74 1.36 15.67
N ILE A 200 11.15 2.60 15.38
CA ILE A 200 12.51 2.85 14.87
C ILE A 200 13.57 2.54 15.94
N GLU A 201 13.29 2.83 17.21
CA GLU A 201 14.17 2.46 18.34
C GLU A 201 14.29 0.94 18.52
N LYS A 202 13.28 0.18 18.10
CA LYS A 202 13.28 -1.29 18.13
C LYS A 202 13.81 -1.94 16.84
N GLY A 203 14.21 -1.15 15.85
CA GLY A 203 14.69 -1.66 14.56
C GLY A 203 13.60 -2.31 13.70
N ALA A 204 12.32 -2.00 13.95
CA ALA A 204 11.20 -2.54 13.17
C ALA A 204 10.90 -1.73 11.90
N ILE A 205 11.36 -0.48 11.83
CA ILE A 205 11.27 0.40 10.66
C ILE A 205 12.62 1.10 10.44
N ASP A 206 12.91 1.47 9.20
CA ASP A 206 14.21 2.03 8.80
C ASP A 206 14.28 3.55 8.95
N MET A 207 13.16 4.25 8.76
CA MET A 207 13.12 5.71 8.82
C MET A 207 11.72 6.27 9.08
N ILE A 208 11.70 7.48 9.63
CA ILE A 208 10.49 8.28 9.80
C ILE A 208 10.58 9.48 8.86
N VAL A 209 9.59 9.66 8.00
CA VAL A 209 9.60 10.71 6.97
C VAL A 209 8.32 11.53 7.03
N ARG A 210 8.45 12.85 7.08
CA ARG A 210 7.32 13.78 7.05
C ARG A 210 6.72 13.82 5.65
N ARG A 211 5.39 13.94 5.57
CA ARG A 211 4.64 13.96 4.29
C ARG A 211 5.19 14.93 3.24
N PRO A 212 5.53 16.20 3.55
CA PRO A 212 6.06 17.13 2.56
C PRO A 212 7.38 16.68 1.93
N GLU A 213 8.16 15.88 2.66
CA GLU A 213 9.48 15.39 2.25
C GLU A 213 9.40 14.02 1.56
N MET A 214 8.28 13.30 1.75
CA MET A 214 8.09 11.91 1.34
C MET A 214 8.38 11.68 -0.14
N ARG A 215 7.82 12.53 -1.01
CA ARG A 215 7.96 12.40 -2.47
C ARG A 215 9.42 12.43 -2.91
N LEU A 216 10.17 13.47 -2.50
CA LEU A 216 11.58 13.61 -2.86
C LEU A 216 12.44 12.52 -2.21
N LYS A 217 12.14 12.15 -0.96
CA LYS A 217 12.86 11.11 -0.23
C LYS A 217 12.74 9.75 -0.93
N LEU A 218 11.51 9.34 -1.27
CA LEU A 218 11.25 8.09 -2.00
C LEU A 218 11.95 8.09 -3.36
N ALA A 219 11.83 9.18 -4.12
CA ALA A 219 12.49 9.31 -5.42
C ALA A 219 14.02 9.17 -5.31
N SER A 220 14.63 9.81 -4.31
CA SER A 220 16.07 9.78 -4.10
C SER A 220 16.59 8.39 -3.71
N ILE A 221 15.83 7.67 -2.88
CA ILE A 221 16.17 6.31 -2.47
C ILE A 221 16.04 5.35 -3.65
N LEU A 222 14.90 5.38 -4.33
CA LEU A 222 14.64 4.51 -5.48
C LEU A 222 15.62 4.78 -6.62
N ALA A 223 15.97 6.03 -6.90
CA ALA A 223 17.00 6.34 -7.89
C ALA A 223 18.33 5.66 -7.55
N LYS A 224 18.75 5.65 -6.27
CA LYS A 224 19.96 4.94 -5.85
C LYS A 224 19.84 3.43 -6.02
N LEU A 225 18.73 2.83 -5.59
CA LEU A 225 18.50 1.38 -5.70
C LEU A 225 18.40 0.91 -7.16
N MET A 226 17.88 1.77 -8.04
CA MET A 226 17.73 1.52 -9.48
C MET A 226 18.96 1.97 -10.30
N ASN A 227 20.03 2.46 -9.65
CA ASN A 227 21.23 3.01 -10.31
C ASN A 227 20.92 4.13 -11.34
N LEU A 228 20.02 5.05 -10.98
CA LEU A 228 19.59 6.21 -11.75
C LEU A 228 20.16 7.51 -11.16
N PRO A 229 20.23 8.60 -11.96
CA PRO A 229 20.61 9.92 -11.44
C PRO A 229 19.70 10.39 -10.31
N ALA A 230 20.26 11.18 -9.39
CA ALA A 230 19.47 11.78 -8.33
C ALA A 230 18.36 12.68 -8.91
N PRO A 231 17.14 12.67 -8.35
CA PRO A 231 16.05 13.50 -8.83
C PRO A 231 16.38 14.99 -8.64
N ASN A 232 16.04 15.82 -9.63
CA ASN A 232 16.13 17.27 -9.49
C ASN A 232 14.89 17.80 -8.72
N PRO A 233 15.04 18.36 -7.50
CA PRO A 233 13.92 18.88 -6.72
C PRO A 233 13.18 20.04 -7.40
N GLU A 234 13.85 20.77 -8.29
CA GLU A 234 13.33 21.93 -9.01
C GLU A 234 12.63 21.54 -10.32
N ALA A 235 12.67 20.27 -10.72
CA ALA A 235 12.00 19.82 -11.94
C ALA A 235 10.47 19.98 -11.84
N PRO A 236 9.79 20.42 -12.92
CA PRO A 236 8.34 20.44 -12.99
C PRO A 236 7.77 19.04 -12.71
N ARG A 237 6.57 18.96 -12.12
CA ARG A 237 5.85 17.70 -11.90
C ARG A 237 5.14 17.19 -13.17
N GLU A 238 5.72 17.41 -14.34
CA GLU A 238 5.14 16.97 -15.61
C GLU A 238 5.55 15.53 -15.88
N GLY A 239 4.55 14.67 -16.08
CA GLY A 239 4.76 13.26 -16.38
C GLY A 239 5.29 13.03 -17.79
N VAL A 240 6.16 12.03 -17.94
CA VAL A 240 6.52 11.51 -19.26
C VAL A 240 5.50 10.43 -19.61
N VAL A 241 4.72 10.65 -20.68
CA VAL A 241 3.86 9.59 -21.22
C VAL A 241 4.77 8.53 -21.81
N VAL A 242 4.89 7.39 -21.13
CA VAL A 242 5.57 6.22 -21.70
C VAL A 242 4.63 5.70 -22.82
N PRO A 243 5.06 5.73 -24.10
CA PRO A 243 4.23 5.20 -25.18
C PRO A 243 3.99 3.70 -24.93
N PRO A 244 2.83 3.15 -25.33
CA PRO A 244 2.58 1.72 -25.23
C PRO A 244 3.66 0.94 -25.97
N VAL A 245 4.12 -0.16 -25.37
CA VAL A 245 5.04 -1.10 -26.03
C VAL A 245 4.33 -1.59 -27.31
N PRO A 246 4.94 -1.47 -28.50
CA PRO A 246 4.33 -1.96 -29.73
C PRO A 246 4.05 -3.46 -29.59
N ASP A 247 2.84 -3.88 -29.97
CA ASP A 247 2.42 -5.27 -29.98
C ASP A 247 3.51 -6.12 -30.65
N GLN A 248 4.03 -7.11 -29.92
CA GLN A 248 4.85 -8.14 -30.54
C GLN A 248 3.94 -8.89 -31.51
N GLU A 249 4.25 -8.77 -32.81
CA GLU A 249 3.60 -9.56 -33.84
C GLU A 249 3.66 -11.05 -33.45
N PRO A 250 2.57 -11.81 -33.61
CA PRO A 250 2.61 -13.24 -33.35
C PRO A 250 3.60 -13.87 -34.33
N GLU A 251 4.64 -14.50 -33.79
CA GLU A 251 5.54 -15.37 -34.56
C GLU A 251 4.69 -16.40 -35.33
N ALA A 252 4.90 -16.43 -36.64
CA ALA A 252 4.22 -17.28 -37.61
C ALA A 252 4.65 -18.75 -37.55
#